data_AF-A0A5N7ZL06-F1
#
_entry.id   AF-A0A5N7ZL06-F1
#
_cell.length_a   1.000
_cell.length_b   1.000
_cell.length_c   1.000
_cell.angle_alpha   90.00
_cell.angle_beta   90.00
_cell.angle_gamma   90.00
#
_symmetry.space_group_name_H-M   'P 1'
#
loop_
_entity.id
_entity.type
_entity.pdbx_description
1 polymer ?
#
loop_
_entity_poly.entity_id
_entity_poly.type
_entity_poly.pdbx_seq_one_letter_code
_entity_poly.pdbx_strand_id
1 'polypeptide(L)'
;MKKLKTFAIAFILANSFWSCEKDDICPDGTPTTPSVIVEFYDVNDPTVLKNVTNLKVIALGMTEGIVFNTAAQGDSRYLTNGNKIKLPLRTTEGNTTYRLILNSNSANPSLINE
;
A
#
# COMPACT_ATOMS: atom_id res chain seq x y z
N MET A 1 -56.97 -16.66 7.63
CA MET A 1 -55.92 -15.61 7.61
C MET A 1 -54.57 -16.03 8.20
N LYS A 2 -54.51 -16.90 9.23
CA LYS A 2 -53.23 -17.35 9.82
C LYS A 2 -52.27 -18.01 8.82
N LYS A 3 -52.78 -18.92 7.96
CA LYS A 3 -52.00 -19.62 6.92
C LYS A 3 -51.41 -18.67 5.87
N LEU A 4 -52.13 -17.59 5.52
CA LEU A 4 -51.66 -16.56 4.59
C LEU A 4 -50.54 -15.70 5.21
N LYS A 5 -50.66 -15.36 6.50
CA LYS A 5 -49.59 -14.66 7.24
C LYS A 5 -48.33 -15.54 7.35
N THR A 6 -48.48 -16.84 7.58
CA THR A 6 -47.35 -17.78 7.59
C THR A 6 -46.64 -17.85 6.23
N PHE A 7 -47.40 -17.87 5.13
CA PHE A 7 -46.84 -17.86 3.78
C PHE A 7 -46.12 -16.56 3.44
N ALA A 8 -46.67 -15.41 3.85
CA ALA A 8 -46.04 -14.12 3.65
C ALA A 8 -44.71 -13.99 4.41
N ILE A 9 -44.65 -14.48 5.65
CA ILE A 9 -43.42 -14.48 6.46
C ILE A 9 -42.35 -15.39 5.83
N ALA A 10 -42.75 -16.58 5.36
CA ALA A 10 -41.84 -17.49 4.68
C ALA A 10 -41.27 -16.90 3.38
N PHE A 11 -42.10 -16.17 2.62
CA PHE A 11 -41.67 -15.53 1.38
C PHE A 11 -40.69 -14.38 1.63
N ILE A 12 -40.89 -13.57 2.66
CA ILE A 12 -39.96 -12.50 3.03
C ILE A 12 -38.62 -13.08 3.47
N LEU A 13 -38.63 -14.12 4.32
CA LEU A 13 -37.40 -14.79 4.77
C LEU A 13 -36.62 -15.42 3.61
N ALA A 14 -37.30 -16.00 2.62
CA ALA A 14 -36.66 -16.60 1.46
C ALA A 14 -35.92 -15.57 0.56
N ASN A 15 -36.41 -14.33 0.49
CA ASN A 15 -35.79 -13.28 -0.33
C ASN A 15 -34.63 -12.57 0.39
N SER A 16 -34.60 -12.55 1.73
CA SER A 16 -33.53 -11.91 2.51
C SER A 16 -32.17 -12.58 2.37
N PHE A 17 -32.10 -13.84 1.92
CA PHE A 17 -30.84 -14.56 1.68
C PHE A 17 -30.32 -14.45 0.24
N TRP A 18 -31.08 -13.82 -0.69
CA TRP A 18 -30.65 -13.68 -2.09
C TRP A 18 -29.70 -12.49 -2.31
N SER A 19 -29.71 -11.50 -1.41
CA SER A 19 -28.83 -10.33 -1.49
C SER A 19 -27.44 -10.58 -0.91
N CYS A 20 -26.82 -11.72 -1.23
CA CYS A 20 -25.37 -11.87 -1.05
C CYS A 20 -24.67 -11.06 -2.14
N GLU A 21 -24.66 -9.73 -1.95
CA GLU A 21 -23.72 -8.89 -2.66
C GLU A 21 -22.32 -9.34 -2.23
N LYS A 22 -21.49 -9.60 -3.23
CA LYS A 22 -20.14 -10.09 -3.02
C LYS A 22 -19.34 -8.92 -2.45
N ASP A 23 -19.30 -8.87 -1.13
CA ASP A 23 -18.59 -7.86 -0.34
C ASP A 23 -17.18 -7.71 -0.91
N ASP A 24 -16.75 -6.46 -1.13
CA ASP A 24 -15.51 -6.04 -1.80
C ASP A 24 -14.23 -6.43 -1.03
N ILE A 25 -14.33 -7.43 -0.15
CA ILE A 25 -13.17 -8.12 0.40
C ILE A 25 -12.60 -9.02 -0.69
N CYS A 26 -11.64 -8.44 -1.42
CA CYS A 26 -10.80 -9.15 -2.36
C CYS A 26 -10.34 -10.47 -1.71
N PRO A 27 -10.70 -11.64 -2.26
CA PRO A 27 -10.27 -12.92 -1.70
C PRO A 27 -8.74 -13.02 -1.71
N ASP A 28 -8.20 -13.77 -0.75
CA ASP A 28 -6.78 -14.09 -0.72
C ASP A 28 -6.35 -14.66 -2.08
N GLY A 29 -5.33 -14.05 -2.69
CA GLY A 29 -4.86 -14.41 -4.04
C GLY A 29 -5.43 -13.56 -5.19
N THR A 30 -6.19 -12.50 -4.90
CA THR A 30 -6.43 -11.45 -5.91
C THR A 30 -5.12 -10.85 -6.41
N PRO A 31 -4.99 -10.59 -7.73
CA PRO A 31 -3.79 -10.01 -8.29
C PRO A 31 -3.57 -8.62 -7.69
N THR A 32 -2.60 -8.52 -6.79
CA THR A 32 -2.15 -7.24 -6.24
C THR A 32 -1.31 -6.52 -7.27
N THR A 33 -1.18 -5.20 -7.12
CA THR A 33 -0.32 -4.39 -7.98
C THR A 33 1.10 -4.95 -7.94
N PRO A 34 1.67 -5.36 -9.10
CA PRO A 34 3.05 -5.84 -9.16
C PRO A 34 3.99 -4.82 -8.52
N SER A 35 4.96 -5.28 -7.76
CA SER A 35 5.91 -4.41 -7.07
C SER A 35 7.33 -4.78 -7.44
N VAL A 36 8.20 -3.77 -7.58
CA VAL A 36 9.65 -3.95 -7.69
C VAL A 36 10.26 -3.95 -6.30
N ILE A 37 11.27 -4.79 -6.11
CA ILE A 37 12.10 -4.80 -4.90
C ILE A 37 13.34 -3.98 -5.20
N VAL A 38 13.62 -2.99 -4.34
CA VAL A 38 14.86 -2.20 -4.38
C VAL A 38 15.68 -2.57 -3.15
N GLU A 39 16.93 -2.98 -3.39
CA GLU A 39 17.92 -3.30 -2.34
C GLU A 39 19.03 -2.24 -2.34
N PHE A 40 19.46 -1.84 -1.14
CA PHE A 40 20.49 -0.83 -0.92
C PHE A 40 21.79 -1.50 -0.48
N TYR A 41 22.88 -1.19 -1.17
CA TYR A 41 24.20 -1.76 -0.94
C TYR A 41 25.23 -0.69 -0.59
N ASP A 42 26.33 -1.08 0.05
CA ASP A 42 27.44 -0.16 0.27
C ASP A 42 28.14 0.18 -1.06
N VAL A 43 28.46 1.46 -1.24
CA VAL A 43 29.12 1.95 -2.46
C VAL A 43 30.55 1.43 -2.60
N ASN A 44 31.22 1.15 -1.49
CA ASN A 44 32.58 0.62 -1.48
C ASN A 44 32.59 -0.92 -1.56
N ASP A 45 31.50 -1.58 -1.18
CA ASP A 45 31.33 -3.02 -1.27
C ASP A 45 29.88 -3.40 -1.63
N PRO A 46 29.58 -3.58 -2.93
CA PRO A 46 28.25 -3.93 -3.43
C PRO A 46 27.76 -5.33 -3.01
N THR A 47 28.56 -6.12 -2.30
CA THR A 47 28.12 -7.40 -1.74
C THR A 47 27.46 -7.23 -0.37
N VAL A 48 27.65 -6.06 0.26
CA VAL A 48 27.16 -5.76 1.60
C VAL A 48 25.92 -4.89 1.52
N LEU A 49 24.83 -5.35 2.15
CA LEU A 49 23.61 -4.56 2.29
C LEU A 49 23.82 -3.41 3.28
N LYS A 50 23.30 -2.22 2.94
CA LYS A 50 23.38 -1.01 3.75
C LYS A 50 21.99 -0.46 4.04
N ASN A 51 21.71 -0.22 5.31
CA ASN A 51 20.44 0.40 5.69
C ASN A 51 20.43 1.88 5.33
N VAL A 52 19.33 2.32 4.73
CA VAL A 52 18.97 3.73 4.63
C VAL A 52 18.12 4.12 5.83
N THR A 53 18.19 5.40 6.19
CA THR A 53 17.47 5.97 7.33
C THR A 53 16.50 7.04 6.84
N ASN A 54 15.27 7.01 7.36
CA ASN A 54 14.20 7.95 7.06
C ASN A 54 14.04 8.22 5.54
N LEU A 55 14.03 7.13 4.76
CA LEU A 55 13.78 7.20 3.33
C LEU A 55 12.30 7.48 3.10
N LYS A 56 11.99 8.51 2.32
CA LYS A 56 10.66 8.79 1.77
C LYS A 56 10.67 8.55 0.28
N VAL A 57 9.63 7.89 -0.24
CA VAL A 57 9.50 7.63 -1.68
C VAL A 57 8.21 8.23 -2.18
N ILE A 58 8.26 9.04 -3.23
CA ILE A 58 7.09 9.72 -3.81
C ILE A 58 6.97 9.34 -5.28
N ALA A 59 5.81 8.82 -5.69
CA ALA A 59 5.53 8.54 -7.10
C ALA A 59 5.37 9.85 -7.88
N LEU A 60 5.82 9.88 -9.14
CA LEU A 60 5.63 11.06 -9.99
C LEU A 60 4.14 11.40 -10.12
N GLY A 61 3.79 12.67 -9.88
CA GLY A 61 2.41 13.15 -9.89
C GLY A 61 1.64 12.95 -8.58
N MET A 62 2.24 12.33 -7.57
CA MET A 62 1.67 12.20 -6.23
C MET A 62 2.23 13.26 -5.28
N THR A 63 1.40 13.76 -4.36
CA THR A 63 1.84 14.68 -3.28
C THR A 63 2.35 13.90 -2.07
N GLU A 64 1.68 12.80 -1.74
CA GLU A 64 1.99 11.94 -0.61
C GLU A 64 3.02 10.88 -0.97
N GLY A 65 3.75 10.41 0.05
CA GLY A 65 4.70 9.30 -0.11
C GLY A 65 4.01 7.93 -0.15
N ILE A 66 4.77 6.92 -0.55
CA ILE A 66 4.38 5.52 -0.38
C ILE A 66 4.27 5.21 1.11
N VAL A 67 3.17 4.58 1.50
CA VAL A 67 2.95 4.17 2.89
C VAL A 67 3.78 2.92 3.17
N PHE A 68 4.79 3.06 4.03
CA PHE A 68 5.62 1.95 4.49
C PHE A 68 5.17 1.41 5.86
N ASN A 69 4.49 2.23 6.67
CA ASN A 69 3.98 1.83 7.97
C ASN A 69 2.55 2.33 8.18
N THR A 70 1.58 1.43 8.02
CA THR A 70 0.14 1.73 8.19
C THR A 70 -0.25 2.02 9.64
N ALA A 71 0.54 1.61 10.63
CA ALA A 71 0.29 1.89 12.04
C ALA A 71 0.80 3.28 12.48
N ALA A 72 1.66 3.93 11.69
CA ALA A 72 2.20 5.23 12.02
C ALA A 72 1.26 6.39 11.65
N GLN A 73 1.33 7.47 12.43
CA GLN A 73 0.53 8.67 12.23
C GLN A 73 1.35 9.81 11.60
N GLY A 74 0.68 10.67 10.84
CA GLY A 74 1.30 11.77 10.12
C GLY A 74 2.37 11.31 9.13
N ASP A 75 3.35 12.16 8.87
CA ASP A 75 4.40 11.94 7.86
C ASP A 75 5.28 10.71 8.12
N SER A 76 5.36 10.24 9.37
CA SER A 76 6.13 9.04 9.74
C SER A 76 5.66 7.77 9.03
N ARG A 77 4.41 7.72 8.54
CA ARG A 77 3.92 6.56 7.76
C ARG A 77 4.58 6.41 6.41
N TYR A 78 5.15 7.50 5.89
CA TYR A 78 5.84 7.53 4.59
C TYR A 78 7.34 7.31 4.71
N LEU A 79 7.84 7.10 5.92
CA LEU A 79 9.25 6.87 6.20
C LEU A 79 9.52 5.38 6.35
N THR A 80 10.64 4.94 5.81
CA THR A 80 11.16 3.60 6.03
C THR A 80 12.63 3.61 6.39
N ASN A 81 13.03 2.61 7.15
CA ASN A 81 14.41 2.36 7.55
C ASN A 81 14.73 0.91 7.22
N GLY A 82 15.86 0.66 6.55
CA GLY A 82 16.26 -0.68 6.15
C GLY A 82 17.03 -0.70 4.83
N ASN A 83 17.37 -1.89 4.36
CA ASN A 83 18.16 -2.11 3.15
C ASN A 83 17.32 -2.64 1.98
N LYS A 84 16.00 -2.79 2.17
CA LYS A 84 15.10 -3.36 1.17
C LYS A 84 13.73 -2.69 1.25
N ILE A 85 13.20 -2.28 0.11
CA ILE A 85 11.86 -1.70 -0.02
C ILE A 85 11.10 -2.34 -1.18
N LYS A 86 9.77 -2.33 -1.08
CA LYS A 86 8.85 -2.74 -2.14
C LYS A 86 8.16 -1.51 -2.70
N LEU A 87 8.29 -1.27 -3.99
CA LEU A 87 7.67 -0.15 -4.68
C LEU A 87 6.65 -0.66 -5.70
N PRO A 88 5.37 -0.28 -5.60
CA PRO A 88 4.36 -0.68 -6.57
C PRO A 88 4.70 -0.22 -8.00
N LEU A 89 4.27 -0.94 -9.01
CA LEU A 89 4.36 -0.51 -10.41
C LEU A 89 3.05 0.11 -10.85
N ARG A 90 3.15 1.17 -11.65
CA ARG A 90 2.01 1.75 -12.33
C ARG A 90 1.70 0.91 -13.56
N THR A 91 0.61 0.14 -13.51
CA THR A 91 0.20 -0.79 -14.58
C THR A 91 -0.55 -0.11 -15.73
N THR A 92 -0.91 1.17 -15.57
CA THR A 92 -1.70 1.94 -16.54
C THR A 92 -0.84 2.78 -17.50
N GLU A 93 0.47 2.85 -17.27
CA GLU A 93 1.42 3.59 -18.10
C GLU A 93 2.63 2.71 -18.45
N GLY A 94 3.36 3.09 -19.50
CA GLY A 94 4.57 2.35 -19.91
C GLY A 94 5.73 2.49 -18.93
N ASN A 95 5.74 3.54 -18.10
CA ASN A 95 6.82 3.85 -17.17
C ASN A 95 6.27 4.06 -15.75
N THR A 96 7.03 3.63 -14.74
CA THR A 96 6.81 4.01 -13.33
C THR A 96 7.99 4.83 -12.86
N THR A 97 7.74 6.05 -12.34
CA THR A 97 8.80 6.97 -11.89
C THR A 97 8.62 7.30 -10.43
N TYR A 98 9.71 7.25 -9.67
CA TYR A 98 9.77 7.55 -8.24
C TYR A 98 10.85 8.57 -7.94
N ARG A 99 10.59 9.43 -6.96
CA ARG A 99 11.59 10.26 -6.28
C ARG A 99 11.91 9.64 -4.93
N LEU A 100 13.18 9.38 -4.66
CA LEU A 100 13.66 8.76 -3.42
C LEU A 100 14.40 9.84 -2.62
N ILE A 101 13.90 10.16 -1.42
CA ILE A 101 14.42 11.24 -0.59
C ILE A 101 14.99 10.63 0.69
N LEU A 102 16.31 10.60 0.80
CA LEU A 102 17.03 10.13 1.98
C LEU A 102 16.99 11.19 3.09
N ASN A 103 16.89 10.73 4.35
CA ASN A 103 16.82 11.58 5.54
C ASN A 103 15.71 12.66 5.45
N SER A 104 14.55 12.33 4.86
CA SER A 104 13.56 13.34 4.46
C SER A 104 12.96 14.16 5.60
N ASN A 105 13.09 13.70 6.85
CA ASN A 105 12.63 14.38 8.07
C ASN A 105 13.76 15.06 8.86
N SER A 106 14.97 15.16 8.27
CA SER A 106 16.11 15.81 8.92
C SER A 106 15.82 17.28 9.17
N ALA A 107 16.07 17.74 10.40
CA ALA A 107 16.04 19.16 10.75
C ALA A 107 17.18 19.95 10.08
N ASN A 108 18.23 19.26 9.61
CA ASN A 108 19.32 19.85 8.85
C ASN A 108 19.11 19.57 7.35
N PRO A 109 18.78 20.60 6.53
CA PRO A 109 18.53 20.44 5.10
C PRO A 109 19.73 19.88 4.31
N SER A 110 20.96 20.11 4.78
CA SER A 110 22.17 19.60 4.10
C SER A 110 22.32 18.08 4.15
N LEU A 111 21.55 17.40 5.02
CA LEU A 111 21.54 15.95 5.13
C LEU A 111 20.45 15.28 4.27
N ILE A 112 19.56 16.08 3.68
CA ILE A 112 18.49 15.60 2.79
C ILE A 112 19.10 15.40 1.39
N ASN A 113 18.89 14.22 0.81
CA ASN A 113 19.39 13.87 -0.52
C ASN A 113 18.25 13.29 -1.36
N GLU A 114 18.08 13.75 -2.59
CA GLU A 114 16.98 13.37 -3.50
C GLU A 114 17.46 12.98 -4.90
#